data_AF-A0A401URT8-F1
#
_entry.id   AF-A0A401URT8-F1
#
_cell.length_a   1.000
_cell.length_b   1.000
_cell.length_c   1.000
_cell.angle_alpha   90.00
_cell.angle_beta   90.00
_cell.angle_gamma   90.00
#
_symmetry.space_group_name_H-M   'P 1'
#
loop_
_entity.id
_entity.type
_entity.pdbx_description
1 polymer ?
#
loop_
_entity_poly.entity_id
_entity_poly.type
_entity_poly.pdbx_seq_one_letter_code
_entity_poly.pdbx_strand_id
1 'polypeptide(L)'
;MSEVISLKSGKKLGGNNYKQNDEIANTKGEYIGMLPLTVAKELRELQDNLNIEEIQINQLIEEFEGHYKQYLYEIGTTLKKYNYIINSYNPETKQLLIGEDGHMWVVNDSDLNVK
;
A
#
# COMPACT_ATOMS: atom_id res chain seq x y z
N MET A 1 3.95 14.68 -26.01
CA MET A 1 4.76 13.77 -25.17
C MET A 1 4.56 14.23 -23.73
N SER A 2 3.82 13.45 -22.94
CA SER A 2 3.59 13.75 -21.52
C SER A 2 4.76 13.17 -20.74
N GLU A 3 5.58 14.04 -20.18
CA GLU A 3 6.63 13.64 -19.25
C GLU A 3 5.97 13.09 -17.98
N VAL A 4 6.28 11.84 -17.70
CA VAL A 4 5.94 11.16 -16.44
C VAL A 4 6.74 11.86 -15.35
N ILE A 5 6.10 12.82 -14.66
CA ILE A 5 6.64 13.39 -13.43
C ILE A 5 6.82 12.22 -12.47
N SER A 6 8.08 11.91 -12.17
CA SER A 6 8.51 10.82 -11.29
C SER A 6 7.72 10.85 -10.00
N LEU A 7 6.86 9.84 -9.78
CA LEU A 7 6.04 9.61 -8.58
C LEU A 7 6.84 9.54 -7.26
N LYS A 8 8.18 9.58 -7.31
CA LYS A 8 9.04 9.44 -6.13
C LYS A 8 9.20 10.72 -5.30
N SER A 9 8.83 11.89 -5.82
CA SER A 9 9.02 13.18 -5.11
C SER A 9 7.86 13.60 -4.21
N GLY A 10 6.69 12.94 -4.28
CA GLY A 10 5.53 13.27 -3.43
C GLY A 10 5.72 12.93 -1.95
N LYS A 11 6.54 11.92 -1.64
CA LYS A 11 6.65 11.31 -0.30
C LYS A 11 7.27 12.18 0.82
N LYS A 12 7.63 13.46 0.58
CA LYS A 12 8.36 14.25 1.60
C LYS A 12 7.92 15.69 1.82
N LEU A 13 6.97 16.21 1.06
CA LEU A 13 6.47 17.60 1.26
C LEU A 13 5.05 17.64 1.83
N GLY A 14 4.47 16.48 2.16
CA GLY A 14 3.12 16.36 2.68
C GLY A 14 3.04 16.66 4.17
N GLY A 15 2.56 17.85 4.51
CA GLY A 15 2.04 18.15 5.85
C GLY A 15 2.47 19.50 6.43
N ASN A 16 1.60 20.50 6.30
CA ASN A 16 1.32 21.60 7.23
C ASN A 16 2.42 22.59 7.66
N ASN A 17 3.68 22.46 7.23
CA ASN A 17 4.71 23.44 7.56
C ASN A 17 5.14 24.26 6.33
N TYR A 18 4.24 25.13 5.85
CA TYR A 18 4.50 26.02 4.72
C TYR A 18 5.79 26.82 4.88
N LYS A 19 6.14 27.20 6.12
CA LYS A 19 7.40 27.89 6.42
C LYS A 19 8.62 27.01 6.14
N GLN A 20 8.58 25.73 6.52
CA GLN A 20 9.63 24.77 6.19
C GLN A 20 9.67 24.44 4.70
N ASN A 21 8.51 24.39 4.04
CA ASN A 21 8.43 24.23 2.58
C ASN A 21 9.07 25.42 1.86
N ASP A 22 8.83 26.65 2.35
CA ASP A 22 9.45 27.86 1.83
C ASP A 22 10.97 27.84 2.06
N GLU A 23 11.45 27.41 3.24
CA GLU A 23 12.88 27.25 3.52
C GLU A 23 13.57 26.23 2.59
N ILE A 24 12.91 25.09 2.33
CA ILE A 24 13.41 24.08 1.39
C ILE A 24 13.37 24.60 -0.05
N ALA A 25 12.27 25.24 -0.47
CA ALA A 25 12.13 25.80 -1.81
C ALA A 25 13.17 26.88 -2.08
N ASN A 26 13.44 27.75 -1.10
CA ASN A 26 14.45 28.80 -1.21
C ASN A 26 15.88 28.25 -1.27
N THR A 27 16.15 27.06 -0.74
CA THR A 27 17.50 26.47 -0.70
C THR A 27 17.76 25.45 -1.81
N LYS A 28 16.72 24.76 -2.29
CA LYS A 28 16.84 23.61 -3.19
C LYS A 28 15.84 23.63 -4.36
N GLY A 29 14.87 24.53 -4.33
CA GLY A 29 13.83 24.61 -5.33
C GLY A 29 14.28 25.35 -6.59
N GLU A 30 13.64 25.03 -7.69
CA GLU A 30 13.70 25.82 -8.92
C GLU A 30 12.47 26.74 -8.95
N TYR A 31 12.70 28.05 -9.10
CA TYR A 31 11.62 29.02 -9.19
C TYR A 31 11.02 29.02 -10.60
N ILE A 32 9.74 28.64 -10.72
CA ILE A 32 9.04 28.51 -12.01
C ILE A 32 7.99 29.60 -12.26
N GLY A 33 7.73 30.49 -11.28
CA GLY A 33 6.76 31.57 -11.40
C GLY A 33 5.89 31.76 -10.16
N MET A 34 4.88 32.64 -10.29
CA MET A 34 3.99 33.02 -9.21
C MET A 34 2.52 32.88 -9.64
N LEU A 35 1.71 32.29 -8.77
CA LEU A 35 0.26 32.19 -8.93
C LEU A 35 -0.47 33.26 -8.10
N PRO A 36 -1.71 33.62 -8.48
CA PRO A 36 -2.60 34.37 -7.60
C PRO A 36 -2.81 33.62 -6.27
N LEU A 37 -2.90 34.36 -5.16
CA LEU A 37 -3.00 33.79 -3.81
C LEU A 37 -4.18 32.83 -3.63
N THR A 38 -5.31 33.11 -4.28
CA THR A 38 -6.50 32.25 -4.25
C THR A 38 -6.22 30.88 -4.86
N VAL A 39 -5.64 30.86 -6.07
CA VAL A 39 -5.26 29.61 -6.77
C VAL A 39 -4.18 28.86 -5.99
N ALA A 40 -3.20 29.57 -5.44
CA ALA A 40 -2.16 28.96 -4.61
C ALA A 40 -2.74 28.29 -3.37
N LYS A 41 -3.77 28.88 -2.75
CA LYS A 41 -4.46 28.30 -1.60
C LYS A 41 -5.24 27.04 -1.98
N GLU A 42 -5.97 27.05 -3.08
CA GLU A 42 -6.71 25.88 -3.58
C GLU A 42 -5.77 24.70 -3.88
N LEU A 43 -4.63 24.96 -4.53
CA LEU A 43 -3.64 23.92 -4.81
C LEU A 43 -3.00 23.34 -3.55
N ARG A 44 -2.78 24.18 -2.54
CA ARG A 44 -2.30 23.76 -1.22
C ARG A 44 -3.30 22.83 -0.52
N GLU A 45 -4.57 23.19 -0.53
CA GLU A 45 -5.64 22.34 0.03
C GLU A 45 -5.74 20.99 -0.70
N LEU A 46 -5.62 20.98 -2.03
CA LEU A 46 -5.59 19.74 -2.81
C LEU A 46 -4.36 18.87 -2.45
N GLN A 47 -3.19 19.49 -2.30
CA GLN A 47 -1.98 18.78 -1.90
C GLN A 47 -2.10 18.18 -0.49
N ASP A 48 -2.67 18.94 0.46
CA ASP A 48 -2.92 18.47 1.81
C ASP A 48 -3.89 17.28 1.82
N ASN A 49 -4.97 17.34 1.03
CA ASN A 49 -5.93 16.25 0.89
C ASN A 49 -5.28 14.98 0.30
N LEU A 50 -4.48 15.11 -0.76
CA LEU A 50 -3.77 13.97 -1.35
C LEU A 50 -2.83 13.28 -0.34
N ASN A 51 -2.16 14.07 0.51
CA ASN A 51 -1.30 13.52 1.55
C ASN A 51 -2.09 12.79 2.63
N ILE A 52 -3.25 13.31 3.02
CA ILE A 52 -4.17 12.62 3.96
C ILE A 52 -4.62 11.29 3.36
N GLU A 53 -5.03 11.27 2.10
CA GLU A 53 -5.42 10.04 1.39
C GLU A 53 -4.25 9.04 1.31
N GLU A 54 -3.03 9.49 1.00
CA GLU A 54 -1.85 8.62 1.00
C GLU A 54 -1.60 7.99 2.38
N ILE A 55 -1.72 8.78 3.47
CA ILE A 55 -1.58 8.27 4.84
C ILE A 55 -2.65 7.22 5.14
N GLN A 56 -3.91 7.49 4.79
CA GLN A 56 -5.02 6.55 4.99
C GLN A 56 -4.81 5.25 4.23
N ILE A 57 -4.34 5.32 2.97
CA ILE A 57 -4.03 4.13 2.17
C ILE A 57 -2.92 3.32 2.83
N ASN A 58 -1.85 3.97 3.30
CA ASN A 58 -0.76 3.27 3.98
C ASN A 58 -1.24 2.58 5.27
N GLN A 59 -2.10 3.23 6.05
CA GLN A 59 -2.72 2.63 7.24
C GLN A 59 -3.55 1.39 6.88
N LEU A 60 -4.38 1.49 5.84
CA LEU A 60 -5.18 0.35 5.36
C LEU A 60 -4.30 -0.83 4.89
N ILE A 61 -3.16 -0.54 4.24
CA ILE A 61 -2.19 -1.58 3.85
C ILE A 61 -1.61 -2.25 5.10
N GLU A 62 -1.18 -1.49 6.09
CA GLU A 62 -0.63 -2.04 7.35
C GLU A 62 -1.66 -2.88 8.11
N GLU A 63 -2.91 -2.42 8.20
CA GLU A 63 -4.02 -3.17 8.82
C GLU A 63 -4.30 -4.48 8.06
N PHE A 64 -4.32 -4.42 6.72
CA PHE A 64 -4.51 -5.59 5.88
C PHE A 64 -3.38 -6.62 6.07
N GLU A 65 -2.11 -6.18 6.08
CA GLU A 65 -0.97 -7.07 6.33
C GLU A 65 -1.04 -7.71 7.73
N GLY A 66 -1.54 -6.98 8.73
CA GLY A 66 -1.80 -7.49 10.07
C GLY A 66 -2.86 -8.59 10.07
N HIS A 67 -4.03 -8.32 9.49
CA HIS A 67 -5.13 -9.29 9.38
C HIS A 67 -4.71 -10.52 8.57
N TYR A 68 -3.98 -10.32 7.46
CA TYR A 68 -3.49 -11.41 6.62
C TYR A 68 -2.65 -12.41 7.42
N LYS A 69 -1.68 -11.92 8.22
CA LYS A 69 -0.85 -12.77 9.10
C LYS A 69 -1.70 -13.52 10.13
N GLN A 70 -2.70 -12.86 10.72
CA GLN A 70 -3.61 -13.49 11.67
C GLN A 70 -4.39 -14.64 11.00
N TYR A 71 -4.96 -14.42 9.82
CA TYR A 71 -5.72 -15.45 9.12
C TYR A 71 -4.86 -16.66 8.73
N LEU A 72 -3.62 -16.43 8.28
CA LEU A 72 -2.68 -17.51 8.01
C LEU A 72 -2.40 -18.35 9.27
N TYR A 73 -2.25 -17.70 10.42
CA TYR A 73 -2.07 -18.38 11.70
C TYR A 73 -3.30 -19.21 12.09
N GLU A 74 -4.51 -18.68 11.91
CA GLU A 74 -5.77 -19.38 12.20
C GLU A 74 -5.97 -20.60 11.28
N ILE A 75 -5.65 -20.47 9.99
CA ILE A 75 -5.63 -21.59 9.04
C ILE A 75 -4.65 -22.67 9.51
N GLY A 76 -3.40 -22.31 9.80
CA GLY A 76 -2.39 -23.27 10.27
C GLY A 76 -2.79 -23.96 11.58
N THR A 77 -3.35 -23.21 12.52
CA THR A 77 -3.87 -23.74 13.79
C THR A 77 -5.01 -24.72 13.57
N THR A 78 -5.95 -24.39 12.68
CA THR A 78 -7.09 -25.26 12.33
C THR A 78 -6.60 -26.56 11.72
N LEU A 79 -5.69 -26.49 10.75
CA LEU A 79 -5.19 -27.69 10.09
C LEU A 79 -4.43 -28.61 11.05
N LYS A 80 -3.65 -28.03 11.98
CA LYS A 80 -2.97 -28.76 13.05
C LYS A 80 -3.96 -29.45 14.00
N LYS A 81 -5.07 -28.79 14.35
CA LYS A 81 -6.13 -29.35 15.22
C LYS A 81 -6.70 -30.65 14.66
N TYR A 82 -6.79 -30.77 13.34
CA TYR A 82 -7.29 -31.96 12.65
C TYR A 82 -6.20 -32.93 12.20
N ASN A 83 -4.95 -32.73 12.65
CA ASN A 83 -3.80 -33.58 12.35
C ASN A 83 -3.53 -33.76 10.84
N TYR A 84 -3.86 -32.76 10.02
CA TYR A 84 -3.51 -32.77 8.62
C TYR A 84 -1.99 -32.60 8.47
N ILE A 85 -1.34 -33.54 7.78
CA ILE A 85 0.11 -33.49 7.52
C ILE A 85 0.37 -32.46 6.44
N ILE A 86 0.83 -31.29 6.86
CA ILE A 86 1.17 -30.20 5.97
C ILE A 86 2.67 -29.97 6.04
N ASN A 87 3.42 -30.93 5.48
CA ASN A 87 4.87 -30.81 5.44
C ASN A 87 5.36 -29.81 4.38
N SER A 88 4.46 -29.23 3.57
CA SER A 88 4.83 -28.46 2.38
C SER A 88 4.04 -27.18 2.13
N TYR A 89 3.09 -26.78 2.99
CA TYR A 89 2.40 -25.49 2.83
C TYR A 89 3.28 -24.36 3.34
N ASN A 90 3.67 -23.49 2.42
CA ASN A 90 4.22 -22.19 2.74
C ASN A 90 3.23 -21.15 2.21
N PRO A 91 2.52 -20.41 3.08
CA PRO A 91 1.53 -19.41 2.64
C PRO A 91 2.14 -18.20 1.91
N GLU A 92 3.47 -18.08 1.86
CA GLU A 92 4.14 -17.04 1.07
C GLU A 92 4.27 -17.39 -0.42
N THR A 93 4.14 -18.67 -0.78
CA THR A 93 4.36 -19.14 -2.17
C THR A 93 3.29 -20.12 -2.65
N LYS A 94 2.36 -20.49 -1.76
CA LYS A 94 1.32 -21.47 -2.00
C LYS A 94 0.01 -21.02 -1.40
N GLN A 95 -1.07 -21.33 -2.09
CA GLN A 95 -2.43 -21.06 -1.63
C GLN A 95 -3.10 -22.35 -1.19
N LEU A 96 -3.92 -22.23 -0.15
CA LEU A 96 -4.85 -23.27 0.27
C LEU A 96 -6.21 -22.98 -0.38
N LEU A 97 -6.64 -23.86 -1.26
CA LEU A 97 -7.98 -23.83 -1.86
C LEU A 97 -8.87 -24.84 -1.15
N ILE A 98 -10.12 -24.46 -0.92
CA ILE A 98 -11.13 -25.32 -0.31
C ILE A 98 -12.31 -25.39 -1.27
N GLY A 99 -12.58 -26.59 -1.80
CA GLY A 99 -13.74 -26.86 -2.65
C GLY A 99 -15.05 -26.80 -1.88
N GLU A 100 -16.17 -26.63 -2.58
CA GLU A 100 -17.51 -26.58 -1.99
C GLU A 100 -17.89 -27.88 -1.24
N ASP A 101 -17.28 -29.00 -1.62
CA ASP A 101 -17.42 -30.31 -0.98
C ASP A 101 -16.48 -30.53 0.22
N GLY A 102 -15.66 -29.53 0.53
CA GLY A 102 -14.71 -29.57 1.65
C GLY A 102 -13.35 -30.20 1.33
N HIS A 103 -13.08 -30.58 0.07
CA HIS A 103 -11.73 -31.01 -0.32
C HIS A 103 -10.75 -29.83 -0.30
N MET A 104 -9.56 -30.05 0.27
CA MET A 104 -8.55 -29.00 0.46
C MET A 104 -7.31 -29.27 -0.38
N TRP A 105 -6.91 -28.31 -1.21
CA TRP A 105 -5.77 -28.44 -2.12
C TRP A 105 -4.74 -27.35 -1.83
N VAL A 106 -3.45 -27.69 -1.90
CA VAL A 106 -2.37 -26.73 -1.82
C VAL A 106 -1.78 -26.54 -3.21
N VAL A 107 -1.84 -25.31 -3.74
CA VAL A 107 -1.44 -24.97 -5.11
C VAL A 107 -0.32 -23.94 -5.04
N ASN A 108 0.67 -23.97 -5.94
CA ASN A 108 1.65 -22.89 -6.02
C ASN A 108 1.03 -21.67 -6.68
N ASP A 109 1.45 -20.46 -6.26
CA ASP A 109 0.96 -19.22 -6.87
C ASP A 109 1.20 -19.14 -8.39
N SER A 110 2.28 -19.76 -8.87
CA SER A 110 2.59 -19.85 -10.31
C SER A 110 1.51 -20.56 -11.12
N ASP A 111 0.83 -21.53 -10.51
CA ASP A 111 -0.10 -22.43 -11.20
C ASP A 111 -1.51 -21.84 -11.27
N LEU A 112 -1.78 -20.76 -10.52
CA LEU A 112 -3.05 -20.04 -10.51
C LEU A 112 -3.13 -18.96 -11.60
N ASN A 113 -1.99 -18.59 -12.19
CA ASN A 113 -1.90 -17.58 -13.25
C ASN A 113 -2.07 -18.13 -14.66
N VAL A 114 -2.66 -19.33 -14.81
CA VAL A 114 -2.98 -19.89 -16.13
C VAL A 114 -4.20 -19.14 -16.68
N LYS A 115 -3.94 -18.16 -17.55
CA LYS A 115 -4.94 -17.52 -18.42
C LYS A 115 -5.46 -18.49 -19.47
#